data_AF-A0A9P4P1Z9-F1
#
_entry.id   AF-A0A9P4P1Z9-F1
#
_cell.length_a   1.000
_cell.length_b   1.000
_cell.length_c   1.000
_cell.angle_alpha   90.00
_cell.angle_beta   90.00
_cell.angle_gamma   90.00
#
_symmetry.space_group_name_H-M   'P 1'
#
loop_
_entity.id
_entity.type
_entity.pdbx_description
1 polymer ?
#
loop_
_entity_poly.entity_id
_entity_poly.type
_entity_poly.pdbx_seq_one_letter_code
_entity_poly.pdbx_strand_id
1 'polypeptide(L)'
;MFNDISDQVRRLDREKAPDFAFLMVGGNPGGFFSIIENCVYQQDRDKDYGPEYPDPEGECYKALRRARQNIRSPWFINGIWNSVYAILDEPRIRKNRRFRLVVVSYAGLFNHDDKRCDDWSFGIWSGKQPKLTTKLRRDINGVIDDGRSMYDRLINYIMFNPKVRFIDVNSALDGHRFCENTTEGSFESQNANSWLWNLEWPGCLPLVPHSDSRPDKFTVQWGLCRKCGAIGQLGELQRPFHPKAEGFAAIEVLLKKELQEEFAGIYPGIGMAN
;
A
#
# COMPACT_ATOMS: atom_id res chain seq x y z
N MET A 1 -11.28 -0.67 -7.07
CA MET A 1 -10.94 -1.42 -8.32
C MET A 1 -10.51 -0.40 -9.39
N PHE A 2 -9.79 -0.78 -10.46
CA PHE A 2 -9.35 0.18 -11.50
C PHE A 2 -10.51 1.01 -12.07
N ASN A 3 -11.70 0.41 -12.17
CA ASN A 3 -12.91 1.07 -12.67
C ASN A 3 -13.37 2.27 -11.82
N ASP A 4 -12.96 2.34 -10.55
CA ASP A 4 -13.39 3.42 -9.64
C ASP A 4 -12.73 4.76 -9.98
N ILE A 5 -11.63 4.76 -10.74
CA ILE A 5 -10.90 5.99 -11.08
C ILE A 5 -11.77 6.91 -11.94
N SER A 6 -12.47 6.37 -12.93
CA SER A 6 -13.41 7.14 -13.74
C SER A 6 -14.49 7.82 -12.89
N ASP A 7 -14.93 7.17 -11.82
CA ASP A 7 -15.94 7.70 -10.90
C ASP A 7 -15.35 8.80 -10.01
N GLN A 8 -14.12 8.63 -9.54
CA GLN A 8 -13.39 9.65 -8.79
C GLN A 8 -13.14 10.91 -9.63
N VAL A 9 -12.74 10.75 -10.89
CA VAL A 9 -12.54 11.86 -11.83
C VAL A 9 -13.85 12.64 -12.06
N ARG A 10 -15.00 11.96 -12.18
CA ARG A 10 -16.31 12.62 -12.34
C ARG A 10 -16.74 13.45 -11.12
N ARG A 11 -16.14 13.20 -9.94
CA ARG A 11 -16.42 13.93 -8.69
C ARG A 11 -15.54 15.15 -8.48
N LEU A 12 -14.57 15.41 -9.37
CA LEU A 12 -13.77 16.64 -9.32
C LEU A 12 -14.68 17.87 -9.44
N ASP A 13 -14.41 18.87 -8.61
CA ASP A 13 -15.08 20.19 -8.64
C ASP A 13 -15.11 20.73 -10.06
N ARG A 14 -16.31 20.90 -10.62
CA ARG A 14 -16.54 21.22 -12.05
C ARG A 14 -16.05 22.62 -12.44
N GLU A 15 -15.90 23.52 -11.47
CA GLU A 15 -15.49 24.90 -11.71
C GLU A 15 -13.98 25.07 -11.76
N LYS A 16 -13.22 24.05 -11.32
CA LYS A 16 -11.76 24.09 -11.27
C LYS A 16 -11.13 23.22 -12.35
N ALA A 17 -10.02 23.68 -12.90
CA ALA A 17 -9.14 22.85 -13.72
C ALA A 17 -7.91 22.50 -12.87
N PRO A 18 -7.70 21.21 -12.52
CA PRO A 18 -6.51 20.82 -11.78
C PRO A 18 -5.23 21.12 -12.56
N ASP A 19 -4.19 21.54 -11.86
CA ASP A 19 -2.83 21.68 -12.40
C ASP A 19 -1.95 20.48 -12.09
N PHE A 20 -2.29 19.69 -11.08
CA PHE A 20 -1.63 18.43 -10.81
C PHE A 20 -2.54 17.44 -10.10
N ALA A 21 -2.15 16.17 -10.12
CA ALA A 21 -2.77 15.11 -9.34
C ALA A 21 -1.74 14.02 -8.99
N PHE A 22 -1.98 13.32 -7.89
CA PHE A 22 -1.27 12.09 -7.54
C PHE A 22 -2.19 10.89 -7.76
N LEU A 23 -1.65 9.81 -8.32
CA LEU A 23 -2.35 8.55 -8.49
C LEU A 23 -1.56 7.42 -7.84
N MET A 24 -2.16 6.79 -6.83
CA MET A 24 -1.72 5.49 -6.31
C MET A 24 -2.85 4.49 -6.54
N VAL A 25 -2.58 3.45 -7.32
CA VAL A 25 -3.58 2.45 -7.69
C VAL A 25 -2.91 1.08 -7.80
N GLY A 26 -3.69 0.00 -7.89
CA GLY A 26 -3.17 -1.34 -8.17
C GLY A 26 -2.89 -2.22 -6.94
N GLY A 27 -2.88 -1.68 -5.71
CA GLY A 27 -2.74 -2.47 -4.49
C GLY A 27 -3.77 -3.59 -4.37
N ASN A 28 -5.06 -3.26 -4.45
CA ASN A 28 -6.14 -4.26 -4.37
C ASN A 28 -6.13 -5.22 -5.57
N PRO A 29 -6.13 -4.76 -6.84
CA PRO A 29 -6.01 -5.64 -8.01
C PRO A 29 -4.76 -6.53 -8.03
N GLY A 30 -3.67 -6.11 -7.39
CA GLY A 30 -2.42 -6.85 -7.33
C GLY A 30 -2.45 -8.01 -6.35
N GLY A 31 -3.48 -8.10 -5.51
CA GLY A 31 -3.64 -9.18 -4.54
C GLY A 31 -2.84 -8.99 -3.24
N PHE A 32 -2.38 -7.78 -2.93
CA PHE A 32 -1.60 -7.49 -1.72
C PHE A 32 -2.35 -7.87 -0.44
N PHE A 33 -3.66 -7.63 -0.40
CA PHE A 33 -4.49 -8.07 0.73
C PHE A 33 -4.38 -9.58 0.98
N SER A 34 -4.38 -10.41 -0.07
CA SER A 34 -4.26 -11.86 0.05
C SER A 34 -2.89 -12.25 0.59
N ILE A 35 -1.81 -11.55 0.23
CA ILE A 35 -0.49 -11.79 0.82
C ILE A 35 -0.55 -11.54 2.32
N ILE A 36 -1.02 -10.38 2.75
CA ILE A 36 -1.07 -9.99 4.17
C ILE A 36 -1.95 -10.96 4.99
N GLU A 37 -3.11 -11.32 4.47
CA GLU A 37 -4.01 -12.27 5.11
C GLU A 37 -3.39 -13.67 5.28
N ASN A 38 -2.78 -14.21 4.23
CA ASN A 38 -2.36 -15.62 4.19
C ASN A 38 -0.94 -15.84 4.72
N CYS A 39 -0.10 -14.81 4.70
CA CYS A 39 1.32 -14.90 5.08
C CYS A 39 1.65 -14.25 6.42
N VAL A 40 0.95 -13.20 6.81
CA VAL A 40 1.36 -12.35 7.95
C VAL A 40 0.44 -12.55 9.15
N TYR A 41 -0.85 -12.27 8.98
CA TYR A 41 -1.78 -12.24 10.12
C TYR A 41 -2.52 -13.55 10.36
N GLN A 42 -2.86 -14.30 9.29
CA GLN A 42 -3.69 -15.50 9.35
C GLN A 42 -4.94 -15.33 10.24
N GLN A 43 -5.61 -14.20 10.04
CA GLN A 43 -6.71 -13.69 10.86
C GLN A 43 -7.98 -14.54 10.90
N ASP A 44 -8.23 -15.37 9.90
CA ASP A 44 -9.42 -16.20 9.87
C ASP A 44 -9.13 -17.44 10.70
N ARG A 45 -9.71 -17.49 11.90
CA ARG A 45 -9.47 -18.59 12.84
C ARG A 45 -9.91 -19.94 12.27
N ASP A 46 -10.92 -19.98 11.44
CA ASP A 46 -11.56 -21.23 11.01
C ASP A 46 -11.03 -21.68 9.62
N LYS A 47 -10.30 -20.81 8.91
CA LYS A 47 -9.62 -21.15 7.65
C LYS A 47 -8.39 -22.05 7.85
N ASP A 48 -8.33 -23.14 7.12
CA ASP A 48 -7.08 -23.90 6.94
C ASP A 48 -6.17 -23.16 5.94
N TYR A 49 -5.03 -22.68 6.42
CA TYR A 49 -4.03 -22.00 5.59
C TYR A 49 -3.04 -22.98 4.93
N GLY A 50 -3.12 -24.27 5.27
CA GLY A 50 -2.19 -25.29 4.82
C GLY A 50 -0.81 -25.17 5.49
N PRO A 51 0.22 -25.84 4.94
CA PRO A 51 1.57 -25.81 5.50
C PRO A 51 2.19 -24.41 5.45
N GLU A 52 3.12 -24.15 6.37
CA GLU A 52 3.81 -22.87 6.44
C GLU A 52 4.68 -22.62 5.19
N TYR A 53 4.81 -21.35 4.83
CA TYR A 53 5.72 -20.94 3.76
C TYR A 53 7.16 -21.38 4.07
N PRO A 54 7.94 -21.93 3.10
CA PRO A 54 7.77 -21.83 1.65
C PRO A 54 7.06 -22.99 0.97
N ASP A 55 6.30 -23.81 1.71
CA ASP A 55 5.64 -24.97 1.12
C ASP A 55 4.64 -24.56 0.00
N PRO A 56 4.74 -25.15 -1.20
CA PRO A 56 3.91 -24.79 -2.34
C PRO A 56 2.41 -25.09 -2.16
N GLU A 57 2.06 -26.00 -1.25
CA GLU A 57 0.68 -26.36 -0.95
C GLU A 57 0.03 -25.37 0.05
N GLY A 58 0.82 -24.53 0.71
CA GLY A 58 0.35 -23.49 1.63
C GLY A 58 -0.29 -22.28 0.92
N GLU A 59 -1.29 -21.68 1.55
CA GLU A 59 -1.99 -20.52 0.99
C GLU A 59 -1.11 -19.28 0.87
N CYS A 60 -0.12 -19.12 1.75
CA CYS A 60 0.85 -18.01 1.63
C CYS A 60 1.66 -18.10 0.33
N TYR A 61 2.22 -19.28 0.02
CA TYR A 61 2.97 -19.48 -1.21
C TYR A 61 2.10 -19.21 -2.46
N LYS A 62 0.87 -19.75 -2.46
CA LYS A 62 -0.07 -19.52 -3.55
C LYS A 62 -0.46 -18.05 -3.68
N ALA A 63 -0.64 -17.33 -2.58
CA ALA A 63 -0.95 -15.90 -2.58
C ALA A 63 0.18 -15.08 -3.21
N LEU A 64 1.44 -15.32 -2.82
CA LEU A 64 2.62 -14.68 -3.41
C LEU A 64 2.73 -14.98 -4.92
N ARG A 65 2.54 -16.24 -5.32
CA ARG A 65 2.57 -16.64 -6.73
C ARG A 65 1.47 -15.94 -7.54
N ARG A 66 0.23 -15.93 -7.03
CA ARG A 66 -0.91 -15.25 -7.67
C ARG A 66 -0.65 -13.76 -7.82
N ALA A 67 -0.13 -13.09 -6.78
CA ALA A 67 0.17 -11.67 -6.84
C ALA A 67 1.24 -11.34 -7.90
N ARG A 68 2.35 -12.10 -7.94
CA ARG A 68 3.38 -11.96 -8.98
C ARG A 68 2.84 -12.17 -10.40
N GLN A 69 1.92 -13.12 -10.58
CA GLN A 69 1.27 -13.35 -11.87
C GLN A 69 0.33 -12.20 -12.23
N ASN A 70 -0.46 -11.71 -11.27
CA ASN A 70 -1.43 -10.63 -11.48
C ASN A 70 -0.75 -9.34 -11.91
N ILE A 71 0.28 -8.88 -11.18
CA ILE A 71 0.95 -7.59 -11.48
C ILE A 71 1.66 -7.59 -12.83
N ARG A 72 1.99 -8.77 -13.38
CA ARG A 72 2.59 -8.94 -14.71
C ARG A 72 1.56 -9.24 -15.80
N SER A 73 0.29 -9.39 -15.45
CA SER A 73 -0.76 -9.76 -16.40
C SER A 73 -1.12 -8.59 -17.33
N PRO A 74 -1.50 -8.86 -18.59
CA PRO A 74 -2.01 -7.84 -19.49
C PRO A 74 -3.22 -7.08 -18.92
N TRP A 75 -4.09 -7.79 -18.18
CA TRP A 75 -5.24 -7.17 -17.51
C TRP A 75 -4.81 -6.09 -16.52
N PHE A 76 -3.80 -6.37 -15.69
CA PHE A 76 -3.33 -5.41 -14.69
C PHE A 76 -2.67 -4.20 -15.36
N ILE A 77 -1.81 -4.44 -16.34
CA ILE A 77 -1.14 -3.38 -17.12
C ILE A 77 -2.18 -2.48 -17.82
N ASN A 78 -3.18 -3.09 -18.48
CA ASN A 78 -4.28 -2.35 -19.09
C ASN A 78 -5.11 -1.58 -18.05
N GLY A 79 -5.27 -2.12 -16.85
CA GLY A 79 -5.92 -1.44 -15.73
C GLY A 79 -5.21 -0.16 -15.33
N ILE A 80 -3.87 -0.17 -15.26
CA ILE A 80 -3.06 1.02 -14.99
C ILE A 80 -3.19 2.03 -16.13
N TRP A 81 -3.03 1.55 -17.37
CA TRP A 81 -3.15 2.37 -18.56
C TRP A 81 -4.50 3.10 -18.59
N ASN A 82 -5.60 2.36 -18.44
CA ASN A 82 -6.95 2.91 -18.43
C ASN A 82 -7.17 3.88 -17.26
N SER A 83 -6.58 3.62 -16.09
CA SER A 83 -6.67 4.53 -14.94
C SER A 83 -6.02 5.88 -15.23
N VAL A 84 -4.84 5.86 -15.86
CA VAL A 84 -4.14 7.08 -16.27
C VAL A 84 -4.94 7.85 -17.32
N TYR A 85 -5.42 7.17 -18.36
CA TYR A 85 -6.19 7.83 -19.42
C TYR A 85 -7.57 8.32 -18.97
N ALA A 86 -8.21 7.65 -18.00
CA ALA A 86 -9.42 8.17 -17.37
C ALA A 86 -9.22 9.56 -16.76
N ILE A 87 -8.02 9.86 -16.24
CA ILE A 87 -7.66 11.19 -15.72
C ILE A 87 -7.31 12.12 -16.89
N LEU A 88 -6.45 11.69 -17.82
CA LEU A 88 -5.95 12.55 -18.91
C LEU A 88 -7.03 12.95 -19.92
N ASP A 89 -8.03 12.11 -20.13
CA ASP A 89 -9.13 12.33 -21.08
C ASP A 89 -10.23 13.23 -20.51
N GLU A 90 -10.20 13.52 -19.21
CA GLU A 90 -11.08 14.50 -18.60
C GLU A 90 -10.93 15.85 -19.34
N PRO A 91 -12.01 16.46 -19.85
CA PRO A 91 -11.90 17.58 -20.80
C PRO A 91 -11.09 18.79 -20.33
N ARG A 92 -11.10 19.12 -19.04
CA ARG A 92 -10.36 20.26 -18.47
C ARG A 92 -8.88 19.90 -18.32
N ILE A 93 -8.57 18.70 -17.85
CA ILE A 93 -7.21 18.18 -17.77
C ILE A 93 -6.58 18.04 -19.17
N ARG A 94 -7.33 17.52 -20.13
CA ARG A 94 -6.89 17.36 -21.52
C ARG A 94 -6.48 18.70 -22.14
N LYS A 95 -7.31 19.74 -21.93
CA LYS A 95 -7.05 21.12 -22.39
C LYS A 95 -5.93 21.82 -21.62
N ASN A 96 -5.72 21.50 -20.34
CA ASN A 96 -4.64 22.07 -19.54
C ASN A 96 -3.29 21.47 -19.94
N ARG A 97 -2.49 22.20 -20.74
CA ARG A 97 -1.15 21.77 -21.14
C ARG A 97 -0.13 21.76 -20.00
N ARG A 98 -0.42 22.46 -18.90
CA ARG A 98 0.44 22.56 -17.71
C ARG A 98 0.14 21.47 -16.67
N PHE A 99 -0.94 20.71 -16.86
CA PHE A 99 -1.30 19.64 -15.95
C PHE A 99 -0.18 18.59 -15.81
N ARG A 100 0.04 18.10 -14.59
CA ARG A 100 0.96 17.00 -14.27
C ARG A 100 0.29 15.91 -13.43
N LEU A 101 0.35 14.68 -13.90
CA LEU A 101 -0.04 13.49 -13.15
C LEU A 101 1.21 12.76 -12.66
N VAL A 102 1.30 12.60 -11.35
CA VAL A 102 2.34 11.81 -10.71
C VAL A 102 1.74 10.48 -10.28
N VAL A 103 2.22 9.39 -10.86
CA VAL A 103 1.90 8.03 -10.41
C VAL A 103 2.86 7.65 -9.30
N VAL A 104 2.35 7.35 -8.11
CA VAL A 104 3.15 7.13 -6.90
C VAL A 104 3.25 5.63 -6.61
N SER A 105 4.46 5.17 -6.29
CA SER A 105 4.73 3.77 -5.95
C SER A 105 4.22 3.37 -4.56
N TYR A 106 4.18 2.06 -4.29
CA TYR A 106 4.11 1.54 -2.93
C TYR A 106 5.52 1.33 -2.38
N ALA A 107 5.70 1.51 -1.07
CA ALA A 107 6.95 1.18 -0.38
C ALA A 107 6.97 -0.28 0.09
N GLY A 108 8.17 -0.83 0.25
CA GLY A 108 8.42 -2.12 0.88
C GLY A 108 7.97 -2.12 2.34
N LEU A 109 7.52 -3.27 2.83
CA LEU A 109 6.87 -3.39 4.14
C LEU A 109 7.84 -3.77 5.25
N PHE A 110 8.86 -4.53 4.89
CA PHE A 110 9.84 -5.07 5.82
C PHE A 110 11.25 -4.66 5.41
N ASN A 111 12.14 -4.43 6.38
CA ASN A 111 13.54 -4.76 6.17
C ASN A 111 13.61 -6.27 5.94
N HIS A 112 14.22 -6.72 4.85
CA HIS A 112 14.23 -8.12 4.46
C HIS A 112 15.60 -8.80 4.59
N ASP A 113 16.62 -8.09 5.11
CA ASP A 113 17.98 -8.59 5.20
C ASP A 113 18.43 -8.90 6.63
N ASP A 114 17.87 -8.21 7.62
CA ASP A 114 18.14 -8.52 9.03
C ASP A 114 17.41 -9.80 9.45
N LYS A 115 18.13 -10.79 9.97
CA LYS A 115 17.59 -12.09 10.42
C LYS A 115 16.88 -12.04 11.77
N ARG A 116 17.01 -10.97 12.55
CA ARG A 116 16.45 -10.86 13.90
C ARG A 116 14.93 -11.04 13.97
N CYS A 117 14.25 -10.72 12.86
CA CYS A 117 12.81 -10.84 12.73
C CYS A 117 12.34 -12.26 12.34
N ASP A 118 13.26 -13.20 12.08
CA ASP A 118 12.91 -14.52 11.54
C ASP A 118 12.01 -15.32 12.47
N ASP A 119 12.12 -15.10 13.78
CA ASP A 119 11.31 -15.79 14.79
C ASP A 119 10.05 -15.00 15.19
N TRP A 120 9.84 -13.80 14.64
CA TRP A 120 8.68 -12.98 14.97
C TRP A 120 7.45 -13.43 14.20
N SER A 121 6.29 -13.18 14.79
CA SER A 121 5.01 -13.38 14.13
C SER A 121 4.10 -12.21 14.42
N PHE A 122 3.33 -11.82 13.40
CA PHE A 122 2.20 -10.93 13.56
C PHE A 122 0.88 -11.72 13.67
N GLY A 123 0.96 -13.05 13.78
CA GLY A 123 -0.20 -13.92 13.90
C GLY A 123 -1.08 -13.54 15.08
N ILE A 124 -2.39 -13.50 14.86
CA ILE A 124 -3.34 -13.01 15.88
C ILE A 124 -3.80 -14.15 16.81
N TRP A 125 -3.81 -15.39 16.31
CA TRP A 125 -4.35 -16.53 17.03
C TRP A 125 -3.27 -17.44 17.59
N SER A 126 -3.50 -17.95 18.80
CA SER A 126 -2.70 -19.05 19.35
C SER A 126 -2.80 -20.25 18.40
N GLY A 127 -1.67 -20.71 17.86
CA GLY A 127 -1.60 -21.78 16.85
C GLY A 127 -1.58 -21.31 15.39
N LYS A 128 -1.78 -20.03 15.10
CA LYS A 128 -1.57 -19.41 13.77
C LYS A 128 -0.56 -18.29 13.90
N GLN A 129 0.70 -18.68 14.01
CA GLN A 129 1.83 -17.77 14.29
C GLN A 129 2.87 -17.88 13.17
N PRO A 130 2.50 -17.56 11.92
CA PRO A 130 3.42 -17.67 10.79
C PRO A 130 4.65 -16.79 11.04
N LYS A 131 5.83 -17.35 10.81
CA LYS A 131 7.09 -16.67 11.06
C LYS A 131 7.44 -15.68 9.94
N LEU A 132 7.88 -14.48 10.32
CA LEU A 132 8.36 -13.45 9.41
C LEU A 132 9.80 -13.72 8.97
N THR A 133 10.05 -14.93 8.45
CA THR A 133 11.37 -15.35 7.99
C THR A 133 11.93 -14.38 6.95
N THR A 134 13.25 -14.27 6.89
CA THR A 134 14.00 -13.51 5.88
C THR A 134 13.51 -13.85 4.48
N LYS A 135 13.30 -15.14 4.20
CA LYS A 135 12.79 -15.60 2.91
C LYS A 135 11.38 -15.06 2.62
N LEU A 136 10.47 -15.12 3.59
CA LEU A 136 9.11 -14.60 3.42
C LEU A 136 9.13 -13.09 3.18
N ARG A 137 9.87 -12.32 4.00
CA ARG A 137 9.99 -10.86 3.86
C ARG A 137 10.56 -10.45 2.51
N ARG A 138 11.61 -11.13 2.04
CA ARG A 138 12.17 -10.94 0.69
C ARG A 138 11.15 -11.22 -0.39
N ASP A 139 10.38 -12.30 -0.26
CA ASP A 139 9.40 -12.66 -1.27
C ASP A 139 8.22 -11.68 -1.33
N ILE A 140 7.75 -11.17 -0.18
CA ILE A 140 6.72 -10.13 -0.08
C ILE A 140 7.22 -8.82 -0.71
N ASN A 141 8.37 -8.32 -0.27
CA ASN A 141 8.94 -7.09 -0.84
C ASN A 141 9.25 -7.26 -2.33
N GLY A 142 9.68 -8.44 -2.77
CA GLY A 142 9.90 -8.74 -4.18
C GLY A 142 8.65 -8.58 -5.05
N VAL A 143 7.45 -8.87 -4.53
CA VAL A 143 6.20 -8.56 -5.26
C VAL A 143 6.00 -7.05 -5.43
N ILE A 144 6.34 -6.27 -4.40
CA ILE A 144 6.25 -4.80 -4.42
C ILE A 144 7.26 -4.25 -5.43
N ASP A 145 8.49 -4.76 -5.41
CA ASP A 145 9.58 -4.33 -6.29
C ASP A 145 9.31 -4.69 -7.76
N ASP A 146 8.73 -5.86 -8.01
CA ASP A 146 8.23 -6.25 -9.34
C ASP A 146 7.17 -5.26 -9.84
N GLY A 147 6.24 -4.88 -8.96
CA GLY A 147 5.21 -3.88 -9.26
C GLY A 147 5.81 -2.53 -9.59
N ARG A 148 6.72 -2.02 -8.73
CA ARG A 148 7.43 -0.75 -8.89
C ARG A 148 8.16 -0.69 -10.23
N SER A 149 8.93 -1.72 -10.53
CA SER A 149 9.68 -1.83 -11.80
C SER A 149 8.74 -1.85 -13.01
N MET A 150 7.59 -2.52 -12.90
CA MET A 150 6.56 -2.51 -13.95
C MET A 150 5.96 -1.12 -14.14
N TYR A 151 5.62 -0.41 -13.06
CA TYR A 151 5.09 0.96 -13.13
C TYR A 151 6.07 1.92 -13.80
N ASP A 152 7.34 1.89 -13.37
CA ASP A 152 8.39 2.72 -13.96
C ASP A 152 8.50 2.46 -15.47
N ARG A 153 8.62 1.18 -15.84
CA ARG A 153 8.66 0.77 -17.25
C ARG A 153 7.44 1.23 -18.04
N LEU A 154 6.23 1.02 -17.52
CA LEU A 154 4.99 1.36 -18.20
C LEU A 154 4.84 2.88 -18.38
N ILE A 155 5.05 3.65 -17.32
CA ILE A 155 4.75 5.08 -17.30
C ILE A 155 5.89 5.89 -17.92
N ASN A 156 7.13 5.69 -17.48
CA ASN A 156 8.25 6.52 -17.88
C ASN A 156 8.82 6.13 -19.25
N TYR A 157 8.69 4.86 -19.67
CA TYR A 157 9.34 4.36 -20.89
C TYR A 157 8.38 3.90 -22.00
N ILE A 158 7.20 3.37 -21.67
CA ILE A 158 6.26 2.85 -22.69
C ILE A 158 5.19 3.87 -23.05
N MET A 159 4.51 4.45 -22.06
CA MET A 159 3.43 5.42 -22.29
C MET A 159 3.95 6.74 -22.87
N PHE A 160 5.13 7.17 -22.41
CA PHE A 160 5.86 8.33 -22.90
C PHE A 160 4.98 9.59 -23.04
N ASN A 161 4.10 9.83 -22.07
CA ASN A 161 3.22 10.98 -22.05
C ASN A 161 3.86 12.11 -21.23
N PRO A 162 4.10 13.31 -21.80
CA PRO A 162 4.81 14.39 -21.10
C PRO A 162 4.03 15.00 -19.91
N LYS A 163 2.77 14.62 -19.72
CA LYS A 163 1.98 15.01 -18.54
C LYS A 163 2.09 14.00 -17.40
N VAL A 164 2.69 12.82 -17.60
CA VAL A 164 2.67 11.72 -16.63
C VAL A 164 4.08 11.30 -16.26
N ARG A 165 4.33 11.10 -14.97
CA ARG A 165 5.59 10.55 -14.48
C ARG A 165 5.35 9.59 -13.33
N PHE A 166 6.15 8.54 -13.25
CA PHE A 166 6.18 7.65 -12.09
C PHE A 166 7.26 8.10 -11.10
N ILE A 167 6.91 8.11 -9.81
CA ILE A 167 7.81 8.43 -8.71
C ILE A 167 7.81 7.28 -7.71
N ASP A 168 9.03 6.85 -7.37
CA ASP A 168 9.25 5.81 -6.39
C ASP A 168 9.45 6.38 -4.98
N VAL A 169 8.54 6.08 -4.07
CA VAL A 169 8.56 6.57 -2.69
C VAL A 169 9.13 5.55 -1.70
N ASN A 170 9.67 4.43 -2.17
CA ASN A 170 10.12 3.37 -1.27
C ASN A 170 11.18 3.81 -0.26
N SER A 171 12.09 4.70 -0.68
CA SER A 171 13.15 5.24 0.18
C SER A 171 12.61 6.14 1.29
N ALA A 172 11.39 6.66 1.16
CA ALA A 172 10.75 7.47 2.20
C ALA A 172 10.53 6.69 3.50
N LEU A 173 10.57 5.35 3.47
CA LEU A 173 10.41 4.50 4.64
C LEU A 173 11.69 3.77 5.06
N ASP A 174 12.86 4.09 4.49
CA ASP A 174 14.12 3.44 4.86
C ASP A 174 14.40 3.63 6.37
N GLY A 175 14.71 2.55 7.08
CA GLY A 175 14.93 2.58 8.54
C GLY A 175 13.63 2.57 9.37
N HIS A 176 12.47 2.68 8.72
CA HIS A 176 11.16 2.76 9.37
C HIS A 176 10.13 1.74 8.86
N ARG A 177 10.58 0.73 8.12
CA ARG A 177 9.79 -0.48 7.83
C ARG A 177 9.67 -1.38 9.07
N PHE A 178 8.87 -2.43 9.00
CA PHE A 178 8.91 -3.48 10.01
C PHE A 178 10.25 -4.24 9.94
N CYS A 179 10.71 -4.79 11.06
CA CYS A 179 11.96 -5.54 11.17
C CYS A 179 13.24 -4.71 10.95
N GLU A 180 13.17 -3.38 11.04
CA GLU A 180 14.34 -2.50 10.97
C GLU A 180 15.18 -2.60 12.26
N ASN A 181 16.46 -2.23 12.23
CA ASN A 181 17.26 -2.32 13.44
C ASN A 181 16.78 -1.33 14.52
N THR A 182 16.40 -1.84 15.70
CA THR A 182 16.11 -1.01 16.89
C THR A 182 17.05 -1.37 18.04
N THR A 183 17.34 -0.41 18.91
CA THR A 183 18.28 -0.58 20.04
C THR A 183 17.80 -1.63 21.05
N GLU A 184 16.49 -1.66 21.33
CA GLU A 184 15.89 -2.57 22.30
C GLU A 184 15.64 -3.97 21.73
N GLY A 185 15.47 -4.08 20.40
CA GLY A 185 15.29 -5.36 19.71
C GLY A 185 14.02 -6.14 20.09
N SER A 186 13.05 -5.51 20.74
CA SER A 186 11.76 -6.12 21.09
C SER A 186 10.73 -5.92 19.99
N PHE A 187 9.62 -6.64 20.10
CA PHE A 187 8.49 -6.47 19.18
C PHE A 187 7.84 -5.08 19.32
N GLU A 188 7.72 -4.60 20.56
CA GLU A 188 7.15 -3.31 20.91
C GLU A 188 7.99 -2.17 20.35
N SER A 189 9.31 -2.23 20.52
CA SER A 189 10.23 -1.21 20.01
C SER A 189 10.16 -1.10 18.49
N GLN A 190 9.84 -2.20 17.81
CA GLN A 190 9.72 -2.25 16.35
C GLN A 190 8.41 -1.74 15.82
N ASN A 191 7.30 -2.08 16.48
CA ASN A 191 6.02 -1.47 16.16
C ASN A 191 6.06 0.05 16.40
N ALA A 192 6.80 0.52 17.42
CA ALA A 192 7.03 1.93 17.68
C ALA A 192 7.91 2.59 16.60
N ASN A 193 9.02 1.94 16.20
CA ASN A 193 9.92 2.46 15.17
C ASN A 193 9.29 2.51 13.78
N SER A 194 8.38 1.57 13.48
CA SER A 194 7.78 1.50 12.15
C SER A 194 6.84 2.66 11.87
N TRP A 195 6.98 3.26 10.70
CA TRP A 195 6.04 4.25 10.15
C TRP A 195 4.86 3.62 9.42
N LEU A 196 4.66 2.31 9.57
CA LEU A 196 3.51 1.58 9.08
C LEU A 196 2.65 1.15 10.26
N TRP A 197 1.34 1.23 10.11
CA TRP A 197 0.40 0.66 11.09
C TRP A 197 0.55 -0.87 11.11
N ASN A 198 0.79 -1.43 12.29
CA ASN A 198 0.55 -2.85 12.50
C ASN A 198 -0.93 -3.06 12.82
N LEU A 199 -1.42 -4.29 12.67
CA LEU A 199 -2.73 -4.67 13.14
C LEU A 199 -2.70 -4.75 14.67
N GLU A 200 -3.12 -3.68 15.32
CA GLU A 200 -3.41 -3.71 16.74
C GLU A 200 -4.75 -4.43 16.90
N TRP A 201 -4.76 -5.63 17.46
CA TRP A 201 -6.02 -6.34 17.74
C TRP A 201 -6.49 -6.00 19.16
N PRO A 202 -7.33 -4.97 19.38
CA PRO A 202 -8.03 -4.85 20.64
C PRO A 202 -9.00 -6.04 20.67
N GLY A 203 -8.98 -6.86 21.72
CA GLY A 203 -9.87 -8.02 21.83
C GLY A 203 -11.29 -7.69 21.34
N CYS A 204 -11.70 -8.38 20.26
CA CYS A 204 -12.97 -8.26 19.56
C CYS A 204 -13.28 -6.87 18.96
N LEU A 205 -13.09 -6.74 17.64
CA LEU A 205 -13.69 -5.65 16.86
C LEU A 205 -15.14 -6.05 16.55
N PRO A 206 -16.16 -5.35 17.08
CA PRO A 206 -17.53 -5.61 16.70
C PRO A 206 -17.67 -5.36 15.18
N LEU A 207 -18.36 -6.28 14.48
CA LEU A 207 -18.76 -6.08 13.10
C LEU A 207 -19.56 -4.77 13.02
N VAL A 208 -18.93 -3.70 12.54
CA VAL A 208 -19.65 -2.45 12.30
C VAL A 208 -20.57 -2.71 11.11
N PRO A 209 -21.90 -2.58 11.25
CA PRO A 209 -22.75 -2.59 10.07
C PRO A 209 -22.31 -1.45 9.14
N HIS A 210 -22.35 -1.66 7.83
CA HIS A 210 -22.14 -0.64 6.81
C HIS A 210 -23.15 0.52 6.99
N SER A 211 -22.87 1.44 7.91
CA SER A 211 -23.60 2.68 8.08
C SER A 211 -22.59 3.84 8.06
N ASP A 212 -22.95 4.91 7.35
CA ASP A 212 -22.12 6.09 7.05
C ASP A 212 -21.62 6.90 8.27
N SER A 213 -21.78 6.39 9.49
CA SER A 213 -21.34 7.07 10.70
C SER A 213 -20.04 6.47 11.21
N ARG A 214 -18.95 7.27 11.16
CA ARG A 214 -17.69 6.97 11.83
C ARG A 214 -17.91 7.05 13.35
N PRO A 215 -17.72 5.97 14.12
CA PRO A 215 -17.74 6.08 15.57
C PRO A 215 -16.40 6.63 16.06
N ASP A 216 -16.43 7.76 16.75
CA ASP A 216 -15.24 8.47 17.23
C ASP A 216 -14.49 7.73 18.36
N LYS A 217 -15.08 6.70 18.98
CA LYS A 217 -14.45 5.87 20.03
C LYS A 217 -15.05 4.46 20.04
N PHE A 218 -14.21 3.42 19.97
CA PHE A 218 -14.62 2.05 20.28
C PHE A 218 -14.29 1.72 21.74
N THR A 219 -15.32 1.37 22.52
CA THR A 219 -15.14 0.68 23.80
C THR A 219 -14.80 -0.78 23.53
N VAL A 220 -13.57 -1.18 23.89
CA VAL A 220 -13.10 -2.56 23.83
C VAL A 220 -13.87 -3.39 24.86
N GLN A 221 -14.76 -4.28 24.41
CA GLN A 221 -15.46 -5.21 25.29
C GLN A 221 -14.73 -6.54 25.25
N TRP A 222 -13.99 -6.86 26.32
CA TRP A 222 -13.28 -8.12 26.47
C TRP A 222 -14.28 -9.29 26.52
N GLY A 223 -14.39 -10.03 25.41
CA GLY A 223 -15.26 -11.21 25.27
C GLY A 223 -14.83 -12.12 24.13
N LEU A 224 -15.20 -13.41 24.22
CA LEU A 224 -14.96 -14.44 23.20
C LEU A 224 -15.60 -14.05 21.86
N CYS A 225 -14.83 -13.40 20.99
CA CYS A 225 -15.27 -13.00 19.67
C CYS A 225 -15.49 -14.24 18.78
N ARG A 226 -16.75 -14.60 18.55
CA ARG A 226 -17.12 -15.74 17.68
C ARG A 226 -17.19 -15.37 16.20
N LYS A 227 -17.23 -14.08 15.86
CA LYS A 227 -17.29 -13.57 14.47
C LYS A 227 -16.47 -12.28 14.35
N CYS A 228 -15.19 -12.42 14.08
CA CYS A 228 -14.33 -11.29 13.72
C CYS A 228 -14.50 -11.03 12.21
N GLY A 229 -14.70 -9.78 11.80
CA GLY A 229 -14.70 -9.44 10.37
C GLY A 229 -13.33 -9.68 9.73
N ALA A 230 -13.28 -9.88 8.41
CA ALA A 230 -12.01 -9.95 7.68
C ALA A 230 -11.30 -8.58 7.71
N ILE A 231 -9.96 -8.51 7.63
CA ILE A 231 -9.18 -7.24 7.53
C ILE A 231 -9.75 -6.32 6.44
N GLY A 232 -10.31 -6.87 5.36
CA GLY A 232 -10.95 -6.09 4.29
C GLY A 232 -12.24 -5.36 4.73
N GLN A 233 -12.90 -5.85 5.79
CA GLN A 233 -14.07 -5.25 6.44
C GLN A 233 -13.68 -4.33 7.61
N LEU A 234 -12.42 -4.35 8.05
CA LEU A 234 -11.92 -3.40 9.05
C LEU A 234 -11.71 -2.00 8.46
N GLY A 235 -11.85 -1.83 7.14
CA GLY A 235 -11.90 -0.52 6.48
C GLY A 235 -10.75 0.41 6.89
N GLU A 236 -11.09 1.68 7.11
CA GLU A 236 -10.15 2.70 7.60
C GLU A 236 -9.78 2.56 9.09
N LEU A 237 -10.32 1.58 9.83
CA LEU A 237 -10.18 1.52 11.30
C LEU A 237 -8.83 0.98 11.77
N GLN A 238 -8.22 0.05 11.04
CA GLN A 238 -6.96 -0.57 11.48
C GLN A 238 -5.80 -0.45 10.48
N ARG A 239 -6.09 -0.01 9.24
CA ARG A 239 -5.14 0.37 8.17
C ARG A 239 -3.80 -0.38 8.18
N PRO A 240 -3.75 -1.73 8.35
CA PRO A 240 -2.48 -2.42 8.51
C PRO A 240 -1.63 -2.19 7.25
N PHE A 241 -0.32 -2.01 7.46
CA PHE A 241 0.65 -1.70 6.41
C PHE A 241 0.43 -0.38 5.65
N HIS A 242 -0.45 0.50 6.13
CA HIS A 242 -0.54 1.87 5.61
C HIS A 242 0.40 2.80 6.40
N PRO A 243 0.89 3.89 5.77
CA PRO A 243 1.70 4.88 6.47
C PRO A 243 0.98 5.50 7.69
N LYS A 244 1.75 5.71 8.76
CA LYS A 244 1.44 6.61 9.88
C LYS A 244 1.69 8.07 9.48
N ALA A 245 1.47 9.00 10.40
CA ALA A 245 1.68 10.43 10.15
C ALA A 245 3.12 10.73 9.68
N GLU A 246 4.11 10.09 10.31
CA GLU A 246 5.54 10.21 9.99
C GLU A 246 5.85 9.67 8.59
N GLY A 247 5.29 8.51 8.24
CA GLY A 247 5.42 7.93 6.91
C GLY A 247 4.79 8.81 5.83
N PHE A 248 3.60 9.38 6.09
CA PHE A 248 2.99 10.36 5.20
C PHE A 248 3.85 11.61 5.04
N ALA A 249 4.40 12.14 6.13
CA ALA A 249 5.28 13.31 6.10
C ALA A 249 6.55 13.05 5.28
N ALA A 250 7.16 11.87 5.42
CA ALA A 250 8.34 11.50 4.64
C ALA A 250 8.03 11.37 3.14
N ILE A 251 6.89 10.75 2.80
CA ILE A 251 6.41 10.68 1.41
C ILE A 251 6.13 12.09 0.88
N GLU A 252 5.50 12.96 1.67
CA GLU A 252 5.20 14.34 1.30
C GLU A 252 6.47 15.12 0.97
N VAL A 253 7.52 15.01 1.80
CA VAL A 253 8.82 15.66 1.54
C VAL A 253 9.40 15.21 0.20
N LEU A 254 9.38 13.91 -0.09
CA LEU A 254 9.88 13.37 -1.36
C LEU A 254 9.06 13.88 -2.54
N LEU A 255 7.73 13.82 -2.46
CA LEU A 255 6.85 14.29 -3.53
C LEU A 255 6.96 15.81 -3.75
N LYS A 256 7.11 16.61 -2.68
CA LYS A 256 7.33 18.06 -2.78
C LYS A 256 8.62 18.38 -3.53
N LYS A 257 9.72 17.67 -3.22
CA LYS A 257 10.99 17.84 -3.92
C LYS A 257 10.84 17.56 -5.42
N GLU A 258 10.22 16.44 -5.77
CA GLU A 258 10.02 16.07 -7.18
C GLU A 258 9.09 17.04 -7.92
N LEU A 259 8.02 17.50 -7.27
CA LEU A 259 7.16 18.54 -7.83
C LEU A 259 7.90 19.86 -8.02
N GLN A 260 8.76 20.25 -7.08
CA GLN A 260 9.57 21.47 -7.22
C GLN A 260 10.51 21.36 -8.42
N GLU A 261 11.18 20.23 -8.62
CA GLU A 261 12.06 20.01 -9.77
C GLU A 261 11.28 20.03 -11.10
N GLU A 262 10.12 19.36 -11.15
CA GLU A 262 9.25 19.30 -12.33
C GLU A 262 8.66 20.68 -12.67
N PHE A 263 8.17 21.41 -11.68
CA PHE A 263 7.55 22.72 -11.88
C PHE A 263 8.55 23.88 -11.99
N ALA A 264 9.76 23.77 -11.45
CA ALA A 264 10.81 24.79 -11.63
C ALA A 264 11.17 24.98 -13.11
N GLY A 265 11.12 23.91 -13.91
CA GLY A 265 11.31 23.98 -15.36
C GLY A 265 10.13 24.60 -16.13
N ILE A 266 8.94 24.64 -15.53
CA ILE A 266 7.68 25.10 -16.16
C ILE A 266 7.33 26.53 -15.74
N TYR A 267 7.70 26.92 -14.52
CA TYR A 267 7.46 28.23 -13.92
C TYR A 267 8.77 28.82 -13.37
N PRO A 268 9.67 29.34 -14.23
CA PRO A 268 10.88 30.02 -13.77
C PRO A 268 10.45 31.30 -13.02
N GLY A 269 10.44 31.25 -11.69
CA GLY A 269 10.12 32.41 -10.84
C GLY A 269 9.20 32.15 -9.64
N ILE A 270 8.58 30.97 -9.52
CA ILE A 270 7.85 30.61 -8.28
C ILE A 270 8.84 29.90 -7.36
N GLY A 271 9.67 30.68 -6.68
CA GLY A 271 10.32 30.22 -5.45
C GLY A 271 9.22 30.04 -4.41
N MET A 272 8.81 28.80 -4.14
CA MET A 272 7.98 28.51 -2.98
C MET A 272 8.87 28.67 -1.75
N ALA A 273 8.54 29.64 -0.91
CA ALA A 273 9.27 29.96 0.32
C ALA A 273 9.45 28.70 1.17
N ASN A 274 10.68 28.53 1.67
CA ASN A 274 11.09 27.48 2.61
C ASN A 274 10.23 27.46 3.87
#